data_AF-A0A820HEI4-F1
#
_entry.id   AF-A0A820HEI4-F1
#
_cell.length_a   1.000
_cell.length_b   1.000
_cell.length_c   1.000
_cell.angle_alpha   90.00
_cell.angle_beta   90.00
_cell.angle_gamma   90.00
#
_symmetry.space_group_name_H-M   'P 1'
#
loop_
_entity.id
_entity.type
_entity.pdbx_description
1 polymer ?
#
loop_
_entity_poly.entity_id
_entity_poly.type
_entity_poly.pdbx_seq_one_letter_code
_entity_poly.pdbx_strand_id
1 'polypeptide(L)'
;MHHDSTVLIQAILPKHRRHFALLLGAVNIASKDVIDNYDIILVKGLLHQYVKDWQKIFDLHHMSSNIHSLLHIHESTQYLGPLYMYSTFNFE
;
A
#
# COMPACT_ATOMS: atom_id res chain seq x y z
N MET A 1 9.73 -14.62 4.91
CA MET A 1 9.45 -13.86 6.16
C MET A 1 8.10 -13.13 6.03
N HIS A 2 6.97 -13.86 5.96
CA HIS A 2 5.64 -13.27 5.66
C HIS A 2 4.72 -13.12 6.88
N HIS A 3 5.14 -13.48 8.09
CA HIS A 3 4.27 -13.49 9.27
C HIS A 3 4.40 -12.24 10.17
N ASP A 4 5.59 -11.62 10.24
CA ASP A 4 5.85 -10.60 11.25
C ASP A 4 5.06 -9.29 11.03
N SER A 5 4.91 -8.87 9.77
CA SER A 5 4.22 -7.62 9.42
C SER A 5 2.72 -7.65 9.74
N THR A 6 2.09 -8.83 9.66
CA THR A 6 0.65 -8.98 9.92
C THR A 6 0.36 -8.99 11.43
N VAL A 7 1.24 -9.59 12.23
CA VAL A 7 1.11 -9.64 13.69
C VAL A 7 1.30 -8.27 14.33
N LEU A 8 2.22 -7.45 13.81
CA LEU A 8 2.47 -6.11 14.33
C LEU A 8 1.25 -5.17 14.16
N ILE A 9 0.57 -5.23 13.02
CA ILE A 9 -0.65 -4.44 12.76
C ILE A 9 -1.81 -4.91 13.65
N GLN A 10 -1.88 -6.21 13.96
CA GLN A 10 -2.91 -6.76 14.85
C GLN A 10 -2.80 -6.22 16.28
N ALA A 11 -1.58 -5.93 16.75
CA ALA A 11 -1.31 -5.44 18.09
C ALA A 11 -1.53 -3.92 18.24
N ILE A 12 -1.29 -3.13 17.19
CA ILE A 12 -1.19 -1.66 17.31
C ILE A 12 -2.54 -0.94 17.08
N LEU A 13 -3.43 -1.41 16.18
CA LEU A 13 -4.65 -0.66 15.82
C LEU A 13 -5.89 -1.54 15.55
N PRO A 14 -6.60 -2.03 16.58
CA PRO A 14 -7.73 -2.95 16.42
C PRO A 14 -8.92 -2.37 15.63
N LYS A 15 -9.15 -1.05 15.68
CA LYS A 15 -10.28 -0.38 15.01
C LYS A 15 -10.16 -0.25 13.49
N HIS A 16 -8.95 -0.25 12.94
CA HIS A 16 -8.71 -0.01 11.51
C HIS A 16 -7.86 -1.10 10.85
N ARG A 17 -7.79 -2.29 11.45
CA ARG A 17 -6.99 -3.43 10.94
C ARG A 17 -7.23 -3.74 9.47
N ARG A 18 -8.52 -3.80 9.07
CA ARG A 18 -8.89 -4.10 7.69
C ARG A 18 -8.38 -3.05 6.71
N HIS A 19 -8.35 -1.80 7.13
CA HIS A 19 -7.88 -0.70 6.31
C HIS A 19 -6.36 -0.81 6.09
N PHE A 20 -5.56 -0.95 7.14
CA PHE A 20 -4.11 -1.15 7.01
C PHE A 20 -3.73 -2.47 6.31
N ALA A 21 -4.56 -3.50 6.40
CA ALA A 21 -4.36 -4.74 5.65
C ALA A 21 -4.40 -4.55 4.12
N LEU A 22 -5.17 -3.56 3.61
CA LEU A 22 -5.18 -3.23 2.18
C LEU A 22 -3.82 -2.71 1.73
N LEU A 23 -3.22 -1.80 2.51
CA LEU A 23 -1.90 -1.25 2.23
C LEU A 23 -0.82 -2.33 2.34
N LEU A 24 -0.86 -3.15 3.40
CA LEU A 24 0.09 -4.25 3.56
C LEU A 24 -0.01 -5.25 2.40
N GLY A 25 -1.23 -5.59 1.97
CA GLY A 25 -1.46 -6.46 0.83
C GLY A 25 -0.89 -5.89 -0.46
N ALA A 26 -1.13 -4.60 -0.72
CA ALA A 26 -0.61 -3.90 -1.89
C ALA A 26 0.92 -3.92 -1.92
N VAL A 27 1.57 -3.56 -0.80
CA VAL A 27 3.04 -3.57 -0.68
C VAL A 27 3.58 -4.99 -0.86
N ASN A 28 2.99 -5.99 -0.22
CA ASN A 28 3.47 -7.38 -0.31
C ASN A 28 3.38 -7.93 -1.74
N ILE A 29 2.35 -7.59 -2.51
CA ILE A 29 2.24 -7.98 -3.92
C ILE A 29 3.24 -7.22 -4.78
N ALA A 30 3.36 -5.91 -4.55
CA ALA A 30 4.32 -5.04 -5.21
C ALA A 30 5.79 -5.36 -4.85
N SER A 31 6.04 -6.17 -3.83
CA SER A 31 7.36 -6.65 -3.43
C SER A 31 7.67 -8.08 -3.87
N LYS A 32 6.80 -8.73 -4.66
CA LYS A 32 7.10 -10.05 -5.26
C LYS A 32 8.31 -9.96 -6.21
N ASP A 33 9.10 -11.02 -6.29
CA ASP A 33 10.25 -11.10 -7.23
C ASP A 33 9.83 -11.04 -8.70
N VAL A 34 8.61 -11.50 -9.00
CA VAL A 34 8.00 -11.43 -10.32
C VAL A 34 6.63 -10.80 -10.16
N ILE A 35 6.38 -9.72 -10.91
CA ILE A 35 5.12 -8.98 -10.92
C ILE A 35 4.55 -9.08 -12.33
N ASP A 36 3.32 -9.56 -12.45
CA ASP A 36 2.59 -9.58 -13.70
C ASP A 36 1.54 -8.44 -13.78
N ASN A 37 0.89 -8.32 -14.93
CA ASN A 37 -0.15 -7.30 -15.13
C ASN A 37 -1.35 -7.47 -14.19
N TYR A 38 -1.65 -8.70 -13.77
CA TYR A 38 -2.74 -8.97 -12.84
C TYR A 38 -2.40 -8.45 -11.43
N ASP A 39 -1.16 -8.68 -10.99
CA ASP A 39 -0.63 -8.15 -9.74
C ASP A 39 -0.66 -6.61 -9.72
N ILE A 40 -0.29 -5.94 -10.83
CA ILE A 40 -0.38 -4.47 -10.94
C ILE A 40 -1.82 -3.99 -10.79
N ILE A 41 -2.78 -4.66 -11.44
CA ILE A 41 -4.22 -4.33 -11.32
C ILE A 41 -4.68 -4.52 -9.86
N LEU A 42 -4.24 -5.60 -9.20
CA LEU A 42 -4.58 -5.88 -7.81
C LEU A 42 -4.03 -4.81 -6.86
N VAL A 43 -2.74 -4.45 -7.02
CA VAL A 43 -2.07 -3.40 -6.26
C VAL A 43 -2.80 -2.06 -6.43
N LYS A 44 -3.12 -1.67 -7.66
CA LYS A 44 -3.92 -0.47 -7.96
C LYS A 44 -5.28 -0.49 -7.26
N GLY A 45 -5.98 -1.62 -7.29
CA GLY A 45 -7.27 -1.78 -6.62
C GLY A 45 -7.17 -1.61 -5.11
N LEU A 46 -6.17 -2.25 -4.49
CA LEU A 46 -5.94 -2.20 -3.05
C LEU A 46 -5.56 -0.78 -2.58
N LEU A 47 -4.70 -0.08 -3.31
CA LEU A 47 -4.26 1.27 -2.98
C LEU A 47 -5.39 2.30 -3.17
N HIS A 48 -6.17 2.20 -4.25
CA HIS A 48 -7.36 3.04 -4.42
C HIS A 48 -8.38 2.85 -3.30
N GLN A 49 -8.64 1.60 -2.92
CA GLN A 49 -9.57 1.30 -1.85
C GLN A 49 -9.04 1.81 -0.50
N TYR A 50 -7.73 1.69 -0.26
CA TYR A 50 -7.07 2.28 0.91
C TYR A 50 -7.27 3.80 0.96
N VAL A 51 -6.88 4.55 -0.07
CA VAL A 51 -7.00 6.02 -0.08
C VAL A 51 -8.46 6.47 0.07
N LYS A 52 -9.40 5.78 -0.59
CA LYS A 52 -10.84 6.07 -0.46
C LYS A 52 -11.36 5.85 0.96
N ASP A 53 -10.91 4.80 1.63
CA ASP A 53 -11.29 4.52 3.01
C ASP A 53 -10.57 5.46 3.99
N TRP A 54 -9.37 5.94 3.67
CA TRP A 54 -8.62 6.90 4.49
C TRP A 54 -9.43 8.20 4.65
N GLN A 55 -9.94 8.74 3.54
CA GLN A 55 -10.78 9.94 3.55
C GLN A 55 -12.03 9.78 4.44
N LYS A 56 -12.61 8.57 4.48
CA LYS A 56 -13.83 8.30 5.26
C LYS A 56 -13.55 8.09 6.75
N ILE A 57 -12.39 7.53 7.08
CA ILE A 57 -12.03 7.18 8.46
C ILE A 57 -11.41 8.38 9.18
N PHE A 58 -10.60 9.16 8.47
CA PHE A 58 -9.76 10.21 9.04
C PHE A 58 -10.11 11.61 8.53
N ASP A 59 -11.19 11.79 7.77
CA ASP A 59 -11.58 13.04 7.11
C ASP A 59 -10.61 13.55 6.03
N LEU A 60 -11.13 14.44 5.17
CA LEU A 60 -10.37 15.04 4.07
C LEU A 60 -9.17 15.86 4.55
N HIS A 61 -9.24 16.45 5.74
CA HIS A 61 -8.15 17.25 6.33
C HIS A 61 -6.88 16.43 6.59
N HIS A 62 -7.01 15.10 6.74
CA HIS A 62 -5.89 14.19 6.93
C HIS A 62 -5.41 13.53 5.63
N MET A 63 -5.92 13.96 4.47
CA MET A 63 -5.44 13.52 3.16
C MET A 63 -4.12 14.23 2.82
N SER A 64 -3.02 13.79 3.42
CA SER A 64 -1.69 14.33 3.11
C SER A 64 -1.24 13.91 1.71
N SER A 65 -0.26 14.64 1.17
CA SER A 65 0.39 14.29 -0.11
C SER A 65 0.89 12.85 -0.09
N ASN A 66 1.43 12.37 1.03
CA ASN A 66 1.95 11.00 1.17
C ASN A 66 0.84 9.95 0.97
N ILE A 67 -0.39 10.21 1.40
CA ILE A 67 -1.52 9.29 1.20
C ILE A 67 -1.96 9.31 -0.27
N HIS A 68 -1.97 10.48 -0.92
CA HIS A 68 -2.27 10.58 -2.35
C HIS A 68 -1.19 9.88 -3.20
N SER A 69 0.07 10.04 -2.82
CA SER A 69 1.22 9.42 -3.48
C SER A 69 1.18 7.90 -3.51
N LEU A 70 0.48 7.26 -2.55
CA LEU A 70 0.25 5.81 -2.58
C LEU A 70 -0.44 5.36 -3.87
N LEU A 71 -1.25 6.21 -4.51
CA LEU A 71 -1.90 5.88 -5.78
C LEU A 71 -0.90 5.65 -6.92
N HIS A 72 0.29 6.22 -6.85
CA HIS A 72 1.30 6.12 -7.90
C HIS A 72 2.23 4.92 -7.75
N ILE A 73 2.15 4.19 -6.62
CA ILE A 73 3.01 3.02 -6.37
C ILE A 73 2.86 1.95 -7.46
N HIS A 74 1.64 1.74 -7.98
CA HIS A 74 1.42 0.76 -9.05
C HIS A 74 2.14 1.15 -10.35
N GLU A 75 2.27 2.45 -10.64
CA GLU A 75 2.98 2.95 -11.81
C GLU A 75 4.48 2.73 -11.62
N SER A 76 5.01 3.04 -10.43
CA SER A 76 6.41 2.74 -10.09
C SER A 76 6.71 1.25 -10.22
N THR A 77 5.81 0.36 -9.78
CA THR A 77 6.02 -1.09 -9.90
C THR A 77 6.00 -1.58 -11.35
N GLN A 78 5.20 -0.91 -12.19
CA GLN A 78 5.09 -1.24 -13.61
C GLN A 78 6.35 -0.82 -14.40
N TYR A 79 6.93 0.33 -14.06
CA TYR A 79 8.08 0.90 -14.80
C TYR A 79 9.45 0.52 -14.22
N LEU A 80 9.54 0.28 -12.91
CA LEU A 80 10.81 0.09 -12.20
C LEU A 80 10.97 -1.32 -11.61
N GLY A 81 9.95 -2.18 -11.71
CA GLY A 81 9.96 -3.53 -11.15
C GLY A 81 9.52 -3.57 -9.67
N PRO A 82 9.94 -4.57 -8.89
CA PRO A 82 9.48 -4.71 -7.51
C PRO A 82 9.90 -3.55 -6.59
N LEU A 83 9.03 -3.21 -5.63
CA LEU A 83 9.25 -2.12 -4.65
C LEU A 83 10.54 -2.24 -3.84
N TYR A 84 11.13 -3.43 -3.69
CA TYR A 84 12.40 -3.58 -2.97
C TYR A 84 13.61 -3.08 -3.78
N MET A 85 13.45 -2.92 -5.10
CA MET A 85 14.53 -2.51 -6.02
C MET A 85 14.78 -0.99 -5.97
N TYR A 86 13.81 -0.21 -5.51
CA TYR A 86 13.92 1.24 -5.36
C TYR A 86 13.37 1.64 -4.01
N SER A 87 14.17 2.38 -3.24
CA SER A 87 13.66 3.01 -2.03
C SER A 87 12.61 4.03 -2.47
N THR A 88 11.34 3.87 -2.07
CA THR A 88 10.30 4.90 -2.20
C THR A 88 10.54 6.08 -1.26
N PHE A 89 11.83 6.42 -1.04
CA PHE A 89 12.35 7.47 -0.17
C PHE A 89 12.14 8.88 -0.72
N ASN A 90 11.65 9.01 -1.95
CA ASN A 90 11.24 10.32 -2.50
C ASN A 90 10.00 10.91 -1.79
N PHE A 91 9.49 10.26 -0.74
CA PHE A 91 8.34 10.69 0.07
C PHE A 91 8.70 10.92 1.56
N GLU A 92 9.98 11.12 1.91
CA GLU A 92 10.37 11.68 3.22
C GLU A 92 10.09 13.18 3.32
#